data_AF-A0AAN9BYJ1-F1
#
_entry.id   AF-A0AAN9BYJ1-F1
#
_cell.length_a   1.000
_cell.length_b   1.000
_cell.length_c   1.000
_cell.angle_alpha   90.00
_cell.angle_beta   90.00
_cell.angle_gamma   90.00
#
_symmetry.space_group_name_H-M   'P 1'
#
loop_
_entity.id
_entity.type
_entity.pdbx_description
1 polymer ?
#
loop_
_entity_poly.entity_id
_entity_poly.type
_entity_poly.pdbx_seq_one_letter_code
_entity_poly.pdbx_strand_id
1 'polypeptide(L)'
;MLQLTFSVTEGSENFTIVKGQQPNTAIIRTKRPFDRETLNLHFVKVKAEDGAPSTLPNVRPRHNSAIVTVLVRITDVNDNPPFFERQLYNIVVNESYYINEPIFPAVSVSDPDESDRGRHTYRITAGNGNPQAFGVRDGQGNLFLLRKLDFENGDKSFNLRLEANDGNFTATTEVAVTVLDVNDNIPVFSQSQYSFNDITENDNNVPRQILTVTATDADVDRPNEIRYHLEGNPAVIDHFTINPTSGVVSVTRSLDRDQPNGFAIYQFTVAATDERTNPNTGYASVSVRPQDMNDNAPRFITDPLEGSVLEHSPKATSVVLVLADDYDFGENGTVTYEISNIVDGAGDPKPDYFTIDQTSGLVQTNTEPDTLDRETQDTYRVTIILRDQGSPPLDTTGTLTITLTDKNDQPPIFQQRIYRTQMSEKLESGEVIRVVATDADIGENAQISYALTNDADRVHFTVVDENNEGSIRVYTPVDYENDQQRRFNLTVTASDKDGQEDVCYVEIEVVDFNDNTPQITPSTATTNVSEAAQRGKLLYTFSASDLDSGINQQFE
;
A
#
# COMPACT_ATOMS: atom_id res chain seq x y z
N MET A 1 70.64 -89.04 -60.08
CA MET A 1 69.45 -88.20 -59.87
C MET A 1 69.61 -86.94 -60.70
N LEU A 2 68.73 -86.70 -61.68
CA LEU A 2 68.68 -85.43 -62.40
C LEU A 2 68.21 -84.35 -61.41
N GLN A 3 68.99 -83.29 -61.23
CA GLN A 3 68.60 -82.16 -60.39
C GLN A 3 67.82 -81.15 -61.22
N LEU A 4 66.68 -80.68 -60.71
CA LEU A 4 65.94 -79.58 -61.31
C LEU A 4 66.78 -78.29 -61.27
N THR A 5 66.69 -77.51 -62.34
CA THR A 5 67.23 -76.13 -62.38
C THR A 5 66.07 -75.15 -62.17
N PHE A 6 66.31 -74.08 -61.41
CA PHE A 6 65.31 -73.07 -61.10
C PHE A 6 65.77 -71.71 -61.59
N SER A 7 64.90 -70.98 -62.29
CA SER A 7 65.17 -69.63 -62.78
C SER A 7 63.97 -68.71 -62.53
N VAL A 8 64.24 -67.43 -62.31
CA VAL A 8 63.20 -66.40 -62.23
C VAL A 8 62.89 -65.94 -63.65
N THR A 9 61.64 -66.10 -64.07
CA THR A 9 61.17 -65.70 -65.41
C THR A 9 60.51 -64.33 -65.43
N GLU A 10 59.99 -63.88 -64.29
CA GLU A 10 59.39 -62.56 -64.10
C GLU A 10 59.55 -62.18 -62.61
N GLY A 11 59.86 -60.92 -62.31
CA GLY A 11 60.19 -60.46 -60.95
C GLY A 11 61.68 -60.47 -60.59
N SER A 12 62.57 -60.66 -61.58
CA SER A 12 64.04 -60.82 -61.37
C SER A 12 64.76 -59.54 -60.91
N GLU A 13 64.11 -58.39 -61.07
CA GLU A 13 64.53 -57.09 -60.55
C GLU A 13 64.37 -57.00 -59.03
N ASN A 14 63.42 -57.75 -58.46
CA ASN A 14 63.08 -57.77 -57.04
C ASN A 14 63.63 -58.99 -56.30
N PHE A 15 63.65 -60.14 -56.97
CA PHE A 15 63.94 -61.44 -56.36
C PHE A 15 65.01 -62.21 -57.12
N THR A 16 65.79 -62.99 -56.38
CA THR A 16 66.73 -63.96 -56.93
C THR A 16 66.38 -65.35 -56.41
N ILE A 17 66.82 -66.38 -57.12
CA ILE A 17 66.60 -67.77 -56.72
C ILE A 17 67.94 -68.46 -56.47
N VAL A 18 68.03 -69.14 -55.34
CA VAL A 18 69.21 -69.94 -54.97
C VAL A 18 68.80 -71.37 -54.70
N LYS A 19 69.74 -72.30 -54.84
CA LYS A 19 69.50 -73.72 -54.58
C LYS A 19 69.17 -73.94 -53.10
N GLY A 20 68.10 -74.68 -52.82
CA GLY A 20 67.69 -75.04 -51.47
C GLY A 20 68.55 -76.15 -50.86
N GLN A 21 68.42 -76.36 -49.55
CA GLN A 21 69.21 -77.34 -48.80
C GLN A 21 68.83 -78.80 -49.10
N GLN A 22 67.59 -79.05 -49.55
CA GLN A 22 67.15 -80.38 -49.98
C GLN A 22 67.20 -80.54 -51.51
N PRO A 23 67.39 -81.77 -52.03
CA PRO A 23 67.35 -82.02 -53.47
C PRO A 23 66.05 -81.49 -54.10
N ASN A 24 66.15 -80.86 -55.27
CA ASN A 24 65.01 -80.29 -56.01
C ASN A 24 64.21 -79.22 -55.26
N THR A 25 64.85 -78.48 -54.34
CA THR A 25 64.27 -77.30 -53.70
C THR A 25 65.01 -76.03 -54.11
N ALA A 26 64.32 -74.90 -54.08
CA ALA A 26 64.89 -73.58 -54.32
C ALA A 26 64.37 -72.59 -53.29
N ILE A 27 65.21 -71.62 -52.93
CA ILE A 27 64.91 -70.55 -51.97
C ILE A 27 64.86 -69.25 -52.76
N ILE A 28 63.73 -68.55 -52.67
CA ILE A 28 63.60 -67.20 -53.19
C ILE A 28 64.21 -66.25 -52.15
N ARG A 29 65.11 -65.37 -52.60
CA ARG A 29 65.71 -64.32 -51.76
C ARG A 29 65.42 -62.95 -52.35
N THR A 30 65.25 -61.98 -51.47
CA THR A 30 65.12 -60.57 -51.84
C THR A 30 66.44 -60.06 -52.42
N LYS A 31 66.38 -59.22 -53.45
CA LYS A 31 67.55 -58.62 -54.12
C LYS A 31 67.80 -57.17 -53.71
N ARG A 32 66.75 -56.51 -53.22
CA ARG A 32 66.73 -55.12 -52.77
C ARG A 32 65.77 -54.99 -51.58
N PRO A 33 65.87 -53.91 -50.77
CA PRO A 33 64.82 -53.56 -49.83
C PRO A 33 63.50 -53.30 -50.55
N PHE A 34 62.40 -53.46 -49.83
CA PHE A 34 61.04 -53.17 -50.27
C PHE A 34 60.48 -52.04 -49.43
N ASP A 35 59.65 -51.22 -50.06
CA ASP A 35 58.92 -50.13 -49.45
C ASP A 35 57.43 -50.41 -49.75
N ARG A 36 56.68 -50.69 -48.68
CA ARG A 36 55.30 -51.17 -48.81
C ARG A 36 54.39 -50.03 -49.28
N GLU A 37 54.66 -48.81 -48.85
CA GLU A 37 53.89 -47.59 -49.11
C GLU A 37 53.96 -47.22 -50.60
N THR A 38 55.02 -47.61 -51.28
CA THR A 38 55.13 -47.55 -52.75
C THR A 38 54.38 -48.70 -53.45
N LEU A 39 54.62 -49.95 -53.03
CA LEU A 39 53.94 -51.13 -53.60
C LEU A 39 53.91 -52.31 -52.61
N ASN A 40 52.72 -52.65 -52.14
CA ASN A 40 52.53 -53.68 -51.10
C ASN A 40 52.45 -55.12 -51.63
N LEU A 41 52.41 -55.30 -52.95
CA LEU A 41 52.19 -56.60 -53.58
C LEU A 41 53.11 -56.81 -54.76
N HIS A 42 53.97 -57.80 -54.63
CA HIS A 42 54.84 -58.26 -55.70
C HIS A 42 54.46 -59.69 -56.09
N PHE A 43 54.85 -60.10 -57.29
CA PHE A 43 54.80 -61.49 -57.70
C PHE A 43 56.14 -61.89 -58.31
N VAL A 44 56.51 -63.15 -58.14
CA VAL A 44 57.69 -63.73 -58.77
C VAL A 44 57.28 -65.04 -59.45
N LYS A 45 57.62 -65.15 -60.74
CA LYS A 45 57.38 -66.37 -61.52
C LYS A 45 58.65 -67.19 -61.59
N VAL A 46 58.65 -68.31 -60.89
CA VAL A 46 59.77 -69.24 -60.85
C VAL A 46 59.49 -70.39 -61.82
N LYS A 47 60.41 -70.61 -62.76
CA LYS A 47 60.40 -71.75 -63.68
C LYS A 47 61.33 -72.83 -63.14
N ALA A 48 60.82 -74.04 -62.99
CA ALA A 48 61.60 -75.24 -62.73
C ALA A 48 61.76 -76.02 -64.04
N GLU A 49 62.98 -76.38 -64.42
CA GLU A 49 63.31 -77.13 -65.64
C GLU A 49 64.02 -78.43 -65.29
N ASP A 50 63.61 -79.52 -65.95
CA ASP A 50 64.27 -80.82 -65.83
C ASP A 50 65.62 -80.86 -66.57
N GLY A 51 66.50 -81.77 -66.16
CA GLY A 51 67.87 -81.86 -66.69
C GLY A 51 68.03 -82.71 -67.97
N ALA A 52 66.95 -83.23 -68.56
CA ALA A 52 67.03 -84.20 -69.66
C ALA A 52 66.48 -83.63 -70.98
N PRO A 53 67.28 -83.53 -72.05
CA PRO A 53 66.76 -83.47 -73.41
C PRO A 53 65.94 -84.73 -73.69
N SER A 54 64.68 -84.58 -74.10
CA SER A 54 63.86 -85.72 -74.53
C SER A 54 64.63 -86.60 -75.53
N THR A 55 64.82 -87.89 -75.23
CA THR A 55 65.75 -88.78 -75.93
C THR A 55 65.15 -89.38 -77.22
N LEU A 56 64.80 -88.51 -78.18
CA LEU A 56 64.43 -88.91 -79.55
C LEU A 56 65.35 -88.21 -80.57
N PRO A 57 65.97 -88.93 -81.53
CA PRO A 57 66.79 -88.31 -82.56
C PRO A 57 65.94 -87.37 -83.45
N ASN A 58 66.45 -86.16 -83.73
CA ASN A 58 65.90 -85.13 -84.64
C ASN A 58 64.81 -84.17 -84.12
N VAL A 59 64.62 -84.03 -82.80
CA VAL A 59 63.82 -82.93 -82.22
C VAL A 59 64.74 -81.97 -81.47
N ARG A 60 64.56 -80.65 -81.64
CA ARG A 60 65.30 -79.66 -80.83
C ARG A 60 65.07 -79.97 -79.34
N PRO A 61 66.12 -80.12 -78.51
CA PRO A 61 65.97 -80.36 -77.08
C PRO A 61 64.96 -79.38 -76.47
N ARG A 62 63.88 -79.91 -75.90
CA ARG A 62 62.96 -79.12 -75.08
C ARG A 62 62.91 -79.75 -73.70
N HIS A 63 63.32 -78.96 -72.72
CA HIS A 63 63.17 -79.28 -71.30
C HIS A 63 61.69 -79.15 -70.93
N ASN A 64 61.18 -80.06 -70.09
CA ASN A 64 59.86 -79.84 -69.50
C ASN A 64 60.02 -78.80 -68.39
N SER A 65 59.09 -77.84 -68.36
CA SER A 65 59.11 -76.79 -67.37
C SER A 65 57.75 -76.55 -66.73
N ALA A 66 57.75 -76.32 -65.42
CA ALA A 66 56.60 -75.83 -64.69
C ALA A 66 56.90 -74.43 -64.15
N ILE A 67 55.91 -73.55 -64.16
CA ILE A 67 56.02 -72.19 -63.63
C ILE A 67 55.08 -72.06 -62.44
N VAL A 68 55.60 -71.57 -61.32
CA VAL A 68 54.80 -71.16 -60.17
C VAL A 68 54.85 -69.64 -60.04
N THR A 69 53.69 -69.01 -59.84
CA THR A 69 53.61 -67.61 -59.45
C THR A 69 53.51 -67.55 -57.93
N VAL A 70 54.53 -67.01 -57.28
CA VAL A 70 54.51 -66.76 -55.84
C VAL A 70 54.11 -65.31 -55.63
N LEU A 71 52.99 -65.10 -54.93
CA LEU A 71 52.56 -63.78 -54.52
C LEU A 71 53.30 -63.42 -53.23
N VAL A 72 54.07 -62.35 -53.26
CA VAL A 72 54.83 -61.84 -52.12
C VAL A 72 54.12 -60.58 -51.64
N ARG A 73 53.38 -60.71 -50.55
CA ARG A 73 52.75 -59.59 -49.87
C ARG A 73 53.75 -59.01 -48.87
N ILE A 74 54.08 -57.74 -49.00
CA ILE A 74 54.98 -57.04 -48.09
C ILE A 74 54.17 -56.68 -46.84
N THR A 75 54.62 -57.13 -45.68
CA THR A 75 54.02 -56.77 -44.39
C THR A 75 54.46 -55.40 -43.99
N ASP A 76 53.56 -54.69 -43.32
CA ASP A 76 53.79 -53.33 -42.87
C ASP A 76 54.76 -53.22 -41.70
N VAL A 77 55.47 -52.11 -41.64
CA VAL A 77 56.35 -51.69 -40.56
C VAL A 77 56.06 -50.22 -40.34
N ASN A 78 55.85 -49.82 -39.09
CA ASN A 78 55.70 -48.42 -38.75
C ASN A 78 57.06 -47.70 -38.95
N ASP A 79 57.25 -47.12 -40.13
CA ASP A 79 58.46 -46.43 -40.57
C ASP A 79 58.19 -45.04 -41.19
N ASN A 80 56.92 -44.62 -41.28
CA ASN A 80 56.51 -43.28 -41.65
C ASN A 80 55.88 -42.56 -40.45
N PRO A 81 56.24 -41.28 -40.22
CA PRO A 81 55.60 -40.51 -39.16
C PRO A 81 54.19 -40.06 -39.56
N PRO A 82 53.26 -39.92 -38.60
CA PRO A 82 51.97 -39.32 -38.87
C PRO A 82 52.16 -37.86 -39.27
N PHE A 83 51.20 -37.27 -39.98
CA PHE A 83 51.19 -35.83 -40.25
C PHE A 83 49.78 -35.25 -40.21
N PHE A 84 49.68 -34.00 -39.77
CA PHE A 84 48.44 -33.25 -39.81
C PHE A 84 48.21 -32.64 -41.20
N GLU A 85 46.96 -32.62 -41.67
CA GLU A 85 46.60 -32.00 -42.95
C GLU A 85 46.83 -30.47 -42.97
N ARG A 86 46.87 -29.85 -41.78
CA ARG A 86 47.12 -28.42 -41.59
C ARG A 86 48.14 -28.19 -40.48
N GLN A 87 48.95 -27.16 -40.65
CA GLN A 87 49.89 -26.68 -39.64
C GLN A 87 49.22 -25.79 -38.58
N LEU A 88 48.04 -25.24 -38.89
CA LEU A 88 47.25 -24.40 -37.99
C LEU A 88 45.75 -24.63 -38.21
N TYR A 89 45.02 -24.84 -37.12
CA TYR A 89 43.56 -24.89 -37.09
C TYR A 89 43.02 -23.68 -36.31
N ASN A 90 42.17 -22.88 -36.96
CA ASN A 90 41.50 -21.75 -36.32
C ASN A 90 40.10 -22.18 -35.89
N ILE A 91 39.81 -22.07 -34.59
CA ILE A 91 38.52 -22.41 -34.00
C ILE A 91 37.97 -21.16 -33.34
N VAL A 92 36.68 -20.91 -33.55
CA VAL A 92 35.95 -19.85 -32.86
C VAL A 92 34.90 -20.52 -32.00
N VAL A 93 34.93 -20.25 -30.70
CA VAL A 93 33.99 -20.82 -29.73
C VAL A 93 33.42 -19.69 -28.89
N ASN A 94 32.15 -19.81 -28.54
CA ASN A 94 31.50 -18.87 -27.65
C ASN A 94 31.74 -19.31 -26.19
N GLU A 95 31.94 -18.39 -25.25
CA GLU A 95 32.22 -18.80 -23.86
C GLU A 95 31.07 -19.57 -23.19
N SER A 96 29.84 -19.35 -23.66
CA SER A 96 28.64 -20.07 -23.21
C SER A 96 28.53 -21.51 -23.75
N TYR A 97 29.52 -21.97 -24.53
CA TYR A 97 29.51 -23.31 -25.13
C TYR A 97 29.55 -24.42 -24.07
N TYR A 98 28.87 -25.52 -24.36
CA TYR A 98 28.70 -26.61 -23.41
C TYR A 98 29.98 -27.43 -23.22
N ILE A 99 30.23 -27.84 -21.97
CA ILE A 99 31.30 -28.78 -21.64
C ILE A 99 31.05 -30.16 -22.27
N ASN A 100 32.12 -30.89 -22.57
CA ASN A 100 32.14 -32.24 -23.16
C ASN A 100 31.61 -32.36 -24.60
N GLU A 101 31.06 -31.28 -25.16
CA GLU A 101 30.67 -31.20 -26.57
C GLU A 101 31.86 -30.85 -27.47
N PRO A 102 31.96 -31.44 -28.66
CA PRO A 102 33.03 -31.14 -29.59
C PRO A 102 32.90 -29.69 -30.08
N ILE A 103 33.93 -28.88 -29.86
CA ILE A 103 34.08 -27.53 -30.45
C ILE A 103 34.66 -27.58 -31.86
N PHE A 104 35.29 -28.71 -32.20
CA PHE A 104 35.81 -28.98 -33.53
C PHE A 104 35.67 -30.47 -33.85
N PRO A 105 35.13 -30.82 -35.04
CA PRO A 105 34.69 -32.17 -35.33
C PRO A 105 35.82 -33.20 -35.36
N ALA A 106 37.02 -32.85 -35.84
CA ALA A 106 38.23 -33.67 -35.74
C ALA A 106 39.44 -32.91 -36.30
N VAL A 107 40.61 -33.04 -35.66
CA VAL A 107 41.89 -32.62 -36.24
C VAL A 107 42.46 -33.79 -37.06
N SER A 108 42.36 -33.71 -38.39
CA SER A 108 42.73 -34.80 -39.29
C SER A 108 44.23 -35.11 -39.26
N VAL A 109 44.55 -36.38 -38.98
CA VAL A 109 45.88 -36.97 -39.08
C VAL A 109 45.86 -38.04 -40.16
N SER A 110 46.86 -38.01 -41.03
CA SER A 110 47.12 -39.04 -42.02
C SER A 110 48.45 -39.71 -41.73
N ASP A 111 48.49 -41.02 -41.94
CA ASP A 111 49.67 -41.84 -41.81
C ASP A 111 49.71 -42.84 -42.98
N PRO A 112 50.81 -42.92 -43.74
CA PRO A 112 50.98 -43.91 -44.80
C PRO A 112 50.92 -45.37 -44.32
N ASP A 113 51.27 -45.63 -43.05
CA ASP A 113 51.39 -46.97 -42.49
C ASP A 113 50.00 -47.58 -42.24
N GLU A 114 49.77 -48.79 -42.75
CA GLU A 114 48.47 -49.47 -42.63
C GLU A 114 48.20 -49.96 -41.20
N SER A 115 49.25 -50.28 -40.44
CA SER A 115 49.19 -50.68 -39.04
C SER A 115 48.58 -49.61 -38.14
N ASP A 116 48.69 -48.34 -38.54
CA ASP A 116 48.38 -47.19 -37.70
C ASP A 116 47.00 -46.59 -38.00
N ARG A 117 46.29 -47.17 -38.96
CA ARG A 117 44.89 -46.82 -39.28
C ARG A 117 44.00 -46.89 -38.03
N GLY A 118 43.60 -45.71 -37.55
CA GLY A 118 42.73 -45.55 -36.39
C GLY A 118 43.40 -45.83 -35.03
N ARG A 119 44.73 -45.91 -34.97
CA ARG A 119 45.49 -46.14 -33.73
C ARG A 119 46.18 -44.90 -33.16
N HIS A 120 46.06 -43.76 -33.83
CA HIS A 120 46.61 -42.50 -33.33
C HIS A 120 45.99 -42.11 -31.99
N THR A 121 46.87 -41.82 -31.04
CA THR A 121 46.52 -41.19 -29.76
C THR A 121 46.79 -39.70 -29.86
N TYR A 122 45.99 -38.90 -29.17
CA TYR A 122 46.06 -37.44 -29.25
C TYR A 122 46.30 -36.85 -27.87
N ARG A 123 47.18 -35.85 -27.80
CA ARG A 123 47.37 -35.10 -26.55
C ARG A 123 47.65 -33.64 -26.81
N ILE A 124 47.15 -32.78 -25.93
CA ILE A 124 47.50 -31.37 -25.92
C ILE A 124 48.75 -31.21 -25.06
N THR A 125 49.84 -30.80 -25.69
CA THR A 125 51.17 -30.72 -25.06
C THR A 125 51.52 -29.34 -24.51
N ALA A 126 50.87 -28.28 -25.00
CA ALA A 126 51.10 -26.91 -24.57
C ALA A 126 49.87 -26.02 -24.80
N GLY A 127 49.84 -24.86 -24.14
CA GLY A 127 48.84 -23.81 -24.37
C GLY A 127 47.49 -23.98 -23.70
N ASN A 128 47.25 -25.10 -23.00
CA ASN A 128 45.94 -25.48 -22.46
C ASN A 128 45.56 -24.82 -21.10
N GLY A 129 46.37 -23.89 -20.60
CA GLY A 129 46.16 -23.24 -19.30
C GLY A 129 46.20 -24.18 -18.08
N ASN A 130 46.00 -23.63 -16.89
CA ASN A 130 45.76 -24.36 -15.65
C ASN A 130 44.69 -23.61 -14.82
N PRO A 131 43.49 -24.17 -14.57
CA PRO A 131 43.03 -25.51 -14.98
C PRO A 131 42.87 -25.66 -16.50
N GLN A 132 43.04 -26.90 -16.98
CA GLN A 132 42.95 -27.23 -18.41
C GLN A 132 41.55 -26.92 -18.97
N ALA A 133 41.48 -26.14 -20.04
CA ALA A 133 40.22 -25.75 -20.67
C ALA A 133 39.74 -26.74 -21.74
N PHE A 134 40.66 -27.39 -22.44
CA PHE A 134 40.37 -28.23 -23.61
C PHE A 134 40.82 -29.67 -23.41
N GLY A 135 40.03 -30.61 -23.91
CA GLY A 135 40.36 -32.02 -24.03
C GLY A 135 40.34 -32.45 -25.49
N VAL A 136 41.09 -33.49 -25.83
CA VAL A 136 41.04 -34.13 -27.15
C VAL A 136 40.65 -35.60 -26.98
N ARG A 137 39.69 -36.08 -27.79
CA ARG A 137 39.25 -37.48 -27.73
C ARG A 137 40.21 -38.39 -28.51
N ASP A 138 40.72 -39.43 -27.85
CA ASP A 138 41.57 -40.43 -28.46
C ASP A 138 40.88 -41.12 -29.65
N GLY A 139 41.67 -41.44 -30.68
CA GLY A 139 41.23 -42.10 -31.91
C GLY A 139 40.36 -41.25 -32.87
N GLN A 140 39.77 -40.14 -32.40
CA GLN A 140 38.88 -39.29 -33.20
C GLN A 140 39.46 -37.89 -33.46
N GLY A 141 40.33 -37.39 -32.57
CA GLY A 141 40.93 -36.06 -32.72
C GLY A 141 39.95 -34.91 -32.47
N ASN A 142 38.79 -35.19 -31.85
CA ASN A 142 37.76 -34.19 -31.56
C ASN A 142 38.21 -33.34 -30.38
N LEU A 143 38.27 -32.02 -30.57
CA LEU A 143 38.56 -31.08 -29.48
C LEU A 143 37.24 -30.72 -28.78
N PHE A 144 37.22 -30.74 -27.45
CA PHE A 144 36.05 -30.44 -26.62
C PHE A 144 36.44 -29.65 -25.37
N LEU A 145 35.46 -29.03 -24.71
CA LEU A 145 35.68 -28.26 -23.48
C LEU A 145 35.65 -29.14 -22.23
N LEU A 146 36.64 -29.00 -21.35
CA LEU A 146 36.71 -29.66 -20.03
C LEU A 146 36.07 -28.83 -18.92
N ARG A 147 36.06 -27.50 -19.07
CA ARG A 147 35.41 -26.54 -18.19
C ARG A 147 34.75 -25.45 -19.03
N LYS A 148 33.84 -24.70 -18.40
CA LYS A 148 33.34 -23.45 -18.99
C LYS A 148 34.49 -22.47 -19.19
N LEU A 149 34.40 -21.71 -20.28
CA LEU A 149 35.25 -20.57 -20.56
C LEU A 149 34.62 -19.32 -19.90
N ASP A 150 35.48 -18.37 -19.55
CA ASP A 150 35.11 -17.11 -18.90
C ASP A 150 35.99 -16.00 -19.50
N PHE A 151 35.43 -15.24 -20.44
CA PHE A 151 36.12 -14.23 -21.24
C PHE A 151 36.63 -13.10 -20.36
N GLU A 152 35.82 -12.67 -19.40
CA GLU A 152 36.09 -11.60 -18.43
C GLU A 152 37.23 -11.97 -17.50
N ASN A 153 37.38 -13.26 -17.18
CA ASN A 153 38.45 -13.79 -16.34
C ASN A 153 39.65 -14.34 -17.13
N GLY A 154 39.82 -13.89 -18.38
CA GLY A 154 41.06 -14.05 -19.14
C GLY A 154 41.08 -15.19 -20.16
N ASP A 155 40.01 -15.95 -20.32
CA ASP A 155 39.91 -17.00 -21.36
C ASP A 155 39.62 -16.42 -22.76
N LYS A 156 40.35 -15.37 -23.18
CA LYS A 156 40.07 -14.65 -24.44
C LYS A 156 40.56 -15.41 -25.69
N SER A 157 41.68 -16.12 -25.56
CA SER A 157 42.26 -16.89 -26.66
C SER A 157 43.24 -17.94 -26.16
N PHE A 158 43.37 -19.04 -26.89
CA PHE A 158 44.31 -20.12 -26.58
C PHE A 158 45.08 -20.53 -27.82
N ASN A 159 46.39 -20.71 -27.66
CA ASN A 159 47.27 -21.27 -28.70
C ASN A 159 47.73 -22.65 -28.24
N LEU A 160 46.99 -23.68 -28.63
CA LEU A 160 47.21 -25.06 -28.20
C LEU A 160 48.18 -25.76 -29.15
N ARG A 161 49.15 -26.49 -28.59
CA ARG A 161 49.98 -27.42 -29.37
C ARG A 161 49.47 -28.84 -29.23
N LEU A 162 48.90 -29.39 -30.30
CA LEU A 162 48.37 -30.74 -30.34
C LEU A 162 49.41 -31.70 -30.91
N GLU A 163 49.58 -32.85 -30.28
CA GLU A 163 50.45 -33.93 -30.74
C GLU A 163 49.61 -35.17 -31.09
N ALA A 164 49.90 -35.78 -32.24
CA ALA A 164 49.42 -37.10 -32.62
C ALA A 164 50.58 -38.10 -32.53
N ASN A 165 50.30 -39.27 -31.98
CA ASN A 165 51.27 -40.32 -31.73
C ASN A 165 50.72 -41.67 -32.19
N ASP A 166 51.47 -42.38 -33.04
CA ASP A 166 51.15 -43.70 -33.60
C ASP A 166 51.77 -44.87 -32.80
N GLY A 167 52.63 -44.58 -31.83
CA GLY A 167 53.38 -45.52 -31.00
C GLY A 167 54.90 -45.38 -31.13
N ASN A 168 55.41 -44.93 -32.27
CA ASN A 168 56.84 -44.81 -32.59
C ASN A 168 57.25 -43.38 -32.96
N PHE A 169 56.39 -42.69 -33.70
CA PHE A 169 56.58 -41.34 -34.19
C PHE A 169 55.52 -40.38 -33.63
N THR A 170 55.85 -39.10 -33.72
CA THR A 170 54.95 -38.03 -33.28
C THR A 170 54.94 -36.92 -34.31
N ALA A 171 53.77 -36.29 -34.47
CA ALA A 171 53.63 -35.05 -35.19
C ALA A 171 52.91 -34.03 -34.33
N THR A 172 53.20 -32.75 -34.58
CA THR A 172 52.55 -31.64 -33.86
C THR A 172 51.92 -30.65 -34.82
N THR A 173 50.80 -30.07 -34.42
CA THR A 173 50.13 -28.94 -35.09
C THR A 173 49.69 -27.91 -34.06
N GLU A 174 49.43 -26.69 -34.52
CA GLU A 174 48.92 -25.60 -33.67
C GLU A 174 47.40 -25.44 -33.84
N VAL A 175 46.72 -25.11 -32.76
CA VAL A 175 45.29 -24.82 -32.75
C VAL A 175 45.08 -23.48 -32.06
N ALA A 176 44.68 -22.48 -32.84
CA ALA A 176 44.32 -21.17 -32.32
C ALA A 176 42.81 -21.13 -32.05
N VAL A 177 42.45 -21.06 -30.77
CA VAL A 177 41.07 -20.91 -30.31
C VAL A 177 40.83 -19.45 -29.97
N THR A 178 39.89 -18.82 -30.65
CA THR A 178 39.37 -17.48 -30.32
C THR A 178 38.07 -17.64 -29.57
N VAL A 179 37.97 -17.03 -28.39
CA VAL A 179 36.75 -17.05 -27.59
C VAL A 179 35.94 -15.80 -27.90
N LEU A 180 34.65 -15.98 -28.19
CA LEU A 180 33.69 -14.89 -28.35
C LEU A 180 33.01 -14.63 -27.01
N ASP A 181 33.12 -13.38 -26.56
CA ASP A 181 32.38 -12.75 -25.46
C ASP A 181 30.86 -12.86 -25.70
N VAL A 182 30.12 -13.19 -24.64
CA VAL A 182 28.67 -13.14 -24.52
C VAL A 182 28.28 -12.12 -23.48
N ASN A 183 27.19 -11.42 -23.73
CA ASN A 183 26.55 -10.54 -22.75
C ASN A 183 25.91 -11.34 -21.59
N ASP A 184 26.72 -11.87 -20.67
CA ASP A 184 26.30 -12.70 -19.54
C ASP A 184 26.56 -12.05 -18.17
N ASN A 185 27.23 -10.89 -18.14
CA ASN A 185 27.29 -10.00 -17.00
C ASN A 185 26.22 -8.90 -17.12
N ILE A 186 25.90 -8.31 -15.98
CA ILE A 186 24.96 -7.20 -15.90
C ILE A 186 25.70 -5.94 -15.45
N PRO A 187 25.26 -4.73 -15.82
CA PRO A 187 25.86 -3.51 -15.30
C PRO A 187 25.75 -3.45 -13.77
N VAL A 188 26.85 -3.20 -13.06
CA VAL A 188 26.88 -3.11 -11.60
C VAL A 188 27.19 -1.69 -11.17
N PHE A 189 26.29 -1.06 -10.40
CA PHE A 189 26.52 0.26 -9.82
C PHE A 189 27.59 0.25 -8.74
N SER A 190 28.33 1.35 -8.61
CA SER A 190 29.32 1.56 -7.54
C SER A 190 28.71 1.52 -6.14
N GLN A 191 27.42 1.85 -6.02
CA GLN A 191 26.63 1.76 -4.79
C GLN A 191 25.25 1.18 -5.10
N SER A 192 24.72 0.35 -4.21
CA SER A 192 23.35 -0.17 -4.32
C SER A 192 22.28 0.87 -3.96
N GLN A 193 22.65 1.93 -3.23
CA GLN A 193 21.77 3.00 -2.79
C GLN A 193 22.51 4.34 -2.77
N TYR A 194 21.83 5.40 -3.22
CA TYR A 194 22.29 6.79 -3.17
C TYR A 194 21.29 7.65 -2.40
N SER A 195 21.79 8.63 -1.63
CA SER A 195 20.96 9.59 -0.91
C SER A 195 21.42 11.02 -1.13
N PHE A 196 20.47 11.95 -1.20
CA PHE A 196 20.74 13.39 -1.35
C PHE A 196 19.77 14.22 -0.52
N ASN A 197 20.31 15.10 0.34
CA ASN A 197 19.53 15.90 1.30
C ASN A 197 19.85 17.41 1.23
N ASP A 198 20.64 17.84 0.25
CA ASP A 198 21.07 19.24 0.10
C ASP A 198 20.23 19.96 -0.96
N ILE A 199 18.91 19.84 -0.86
CA ILE A 199 17.94 20.59 -1.65
C ILE A 199 16.82 20.99 -0.71
N THR A 200 16.41 22.24 -0.78
CA THR A 200 15.25 22.73 -0.05
C THR A 200 14.02 22.53 -0.93
N GLU A 201 12.87 22.23 -0.33
CA GLU A 201 11.63 22.22 -1.11
C GLU A 201 11.32 23.59 -1.70
N ASN A 202 10.46 23.61 -2.72
CA ASN A 202 10.08 24.82 -3.45
C ASN A 202 11.26 25.66 -4.00
N ASP A 203 12.45 25.05 -4.10
CA ASP A 203 13.65 25.65 -4.70
C ASP A 203 13.42 25.90 -6.20
N ASN A 204 13.36 27.19 -6.55
CA ASN A 204 13.16 27.65 -7.92
C ASN A 204 14.44 27.62 -8.76
N ASN A 205 15.59 27.24 -8.20
CA ASN A 205 16.88 27.16 -8.90
C ASN A 205 17.06 25.83 -9.66
N VAL A 206 16.08 25.45 -10.48
CA VAL A 206 16.11 24.25 -11.33
C VAL A 206 16.32 24.62 -12.81
N PRO A 207 17.05 23.80 -13.62
CA PRO A 207 17.58 22.49 -13.28
C PRO A 207 18.87 22.52 -12.44
N ARG A 208 18.97 21.60 -11.47
CA ARG A 208 20.11 21.46 -10.54
C ARG A 208 20.62 20.03 -10.53
N GLN A 209 21.93 19.85 -10.71
CA GLN A 209 22.57 18.54 -10.54
C GLN A 209 22.62 18.18 -9.05
N ILE A 210 22.19 16.97 -8.71
CA ILE A 210 22.17 16.49 -7.32
C ILE A 210 23.17 15.38 -7.05
N LEU A 211 23.34 14.42 -7.96
CA LEU A 211 24.31 13.33 -7.82
C LEU A 211 24.73 12.79 -9.18
N THR A 212 25.78 11.97 -9.18
CA THR A 212 26.22 11.22 -10.36
C THR A 212 26.32 9.75 -9.97
N VAL A 213 25.60 8.90 -10.70
CA VAL A 213 25.72 7.44 -10.57
C VAL A 213 26.74 6.90 -11.56
N THR A 214 27.32 5.74 -11.26
CA THR A 214 28.24 5.08 -12.19
C THR A 214 28.06 3.58 -12.07
N ALA A 215 27.86 2.92 -13.21
CA ALA A 215 27.85 1.48 -13.34
C ALA A 215 29.02 1.00 -14.20
N THR A 216 29.47 -0.21 -13.93
CA THR A 216 30.49 -0.92 -14.72
C THR A 216 29.94 -2.28 -15.11
N ASP A 217 30.15 -2.67 -16.36
CA ASP A 217 29.80 -3.99 -16.86
C ASP A 217 31.09 -4.72 -17.23
N ALA A 218 31.18 -6.00 -16.93
CA ALA A 218 32.39 -6.79 -17.15
C ALA A 218 32.58 -7.18 -18.63
N ASP A 219 31.48 -7.35 -19.37
CA ASP A 219 31.49 -7.70 -20.81
C ASP A 219 31.93 -6.49 -21.66
N VAL A 220 31.81 -5.30 -21.10
CA VAL A 220 32.00 -4.03 -21.79
C VAL A 220 33.34 -3.40 -21.42
N ASP A 221 34.24 -3.32 -22.40
CA ASP A 221 35.54 -2.66 -22.23
C ASP A 221 35.46 -1.12 -22.10
N ARG A 222 34.27 -0.49 -22.24
CA ARG A 222 34.08 0.98 -22.23
C ARG A 222 32.73 1.48 -21.67
N PRO A 223 32.71 2.47 -20.76
CA PRO A 223 31.48 2.99 -20.14
C PRO A 223 30.47 3.64 -21.11
N ASN A 224 30.87 3.95 -22.35
CA ASN A 224 29.98 4.57 -23.36
C ASN A 224 28.94 3.60 -23.96
N GLU A 225 29.00 2.31 -23.59
CA GLU A 225 28.04 1.28 -24.02
C GLU A 225 26.99 0.98 -22.94
N ILE A 226 27.04 1.68 -21.80
CA ILE A 226 26.01 1.64 -20.75
C ILE A 226 25.11 2.87 -20.90
N ARG A 227 23.78 2.65 -20.93
CA ARG A 227 22.77 3.71 -20.88
C ARG A 227 22.07 3.76 -19.56
N TYR A 228 21.95 4.97 -19.02
CA TYR A 228 21.22 5.22 -17.79
C TYR A 228 19.81 5.73 -18.06
N HIS A 229 18.83 5.25 -17.30
CA HIS A 229 17.47 5.79 -17.26
C HIS A 229 16.87 5.70 -15.85
N LEU A 230 15.80 6.47 -15.62
CA LEU A 230 15.05 6.48 -14.35
C LEU A 230 13.81 5.59 -14.44
N GLU A 231 13.50 4.87 -13.36
CA GLU A 231 12.31 4.02 -13.24
C GLU A 231 11.66 4.13 -11.86
N GLY A 232 10.33 3.93 -11.79
CA GLY A 232 9.55 4.11 -10.56
C GLY A 232 8.26 4.92 -10.76
N ASN A 233 7.77 5.55 -9.68
CA ASN A 233 6.51 6.29 -9.70
C ASN A 233 6.61 7.54 -10.60
N PRO A 234 5.76 7.70 -11.63
CA PRO A 234 5.75 8.89 -12.48
C PRO A 234 5.64 10.21 -11.72
N ALA A 235 4.82 10.26 -10.65
CA ALA A 235 4.66 11.45 -9.81
C ALA A 235 5.96 11.89 -9.11
N VAL A 236 6.91 10.97 -8.92
CA VAL A 236 8.25 11.26 -8.38
C VAL A 236 9.22 11.57 -9.52
N ILE A 237 9.26 10.72 -10.55
CA ILE A 237 10.29 10.76 -11.60
C ILE A 237 10.15 11.98 -12.50
N ASP A 238 8.94 12.52 -12.69
CA ASP A 238 8.72 13.71 -13.49
C ASP A 238 9.45 14.97 -12.95
N HIS A 239 9.96 14.92 -11.71
CA HIS A 239 10.80 15.95 -11.11
C HIS A 239 12.30 15.79 -11.44
N PHE A 240 12.73 14.63 -11.93
CA PHE A 240 14.13 14.28 -12.14
C PHE A 240 14.44 13.93 -13.59
N THR A 241 15.69 14.11 -13.97
CA THR A 241 16.25 13.62 -15.22
C THR A 241 17.61 12.99 -14.98
N ILE A 242 18.02 12.08 -15.86
CA ILE A 242 19.36 11.51 -15.85
C ILE A 242 20.00 11.65 -17.21
N ASN A 243 21.27 12.04 -17.25
CA ASN A 243 22.03 12.00 -18.49
C ASN A 243 22.32 10.52 -18.86
N PRO A 244 21.90 10.06 -20.05
CA PRO A 244 21.99 8.64 -20.41
C PRO A 244 23.41 8.13 -20.60
N THR A 245 24.43 8.99 -20.64
CA THR A 245 25.85 8.59 -20.82
C THR A 245 26.72 8.89 -19.61
N SER A 246 26.47 10.01 -18.91
CA SER A 246 27.30 10.41 -17.77
C SER A 246 26.75 9.98 -16.41
N GLY A 247 25.52 9.47 -16.34
CA GLY A 247 24.87 9.08 -15.07
C GLY A 247 24.55 10.27 -14.15
N VAL A 248 24.64 11.51 -14.65
CA VAL A 248 24.33 12.71 -13.89
C VAL A 248 22.83 12.82 -13.69
N VAL A 249 22.39 12.79 -12.43
CA VAL A 249 20.98 12.97 -12.03
C VAL A 249 20.75 14.42 -11.64
N SER A 250 19.72 15.04 -12.22
CA SER A 250 19.35 16.43 -11.99
C SER A 250 17.88 16.57 -11.64
N VAL A 251 17.57 17.48 -10.73
CA VAL A 251 16.22 17.95 -10.44
C VAL A 251 15.85 18.99 -11.50
N THR A 252 14.66 18.86 -12.09
CA THR A 252 14.19 19.73 -13.18
C THR A 252 12.89 20.47 -12.85
N ARG A 253 12.18 20.02 -11.82
CA ARG A 253 11.01 20.69 -11.25
C ARG A 253 11.24 20.83 -9.74
N SER A 254 10.71 21.89 -9.15
CA SER A 254 10.73 22.05 -7.69
C SER A 254 10.16 20.80 -7.01
N LEU A 255 10.72 20.48 -5.85
CA LEU A 255 10.23 19.40 -5.00
C LEU A 255 9.30 20.02 -3.95
N ASP A 256 8.23 19.33 -3.63
CA ASP A 256 7.25 19.67 -2.59
C ASP A 256 7.32 18.55 -1.56
N ARG A 257 7.65 18.89 -0.31
CA ARG A 257 7.83 17.91 0.76
C ARG A 257 6.49 17.56 1.39
N ASP A 258 5.56 18.50 1.41
CA ASP A 258 4.43 18.52 2.33
C ASP A 258 3.18 17.85 1.77
N GLN A 259 2.35 17.36 2.69
CA GLN A 259 1.09 16.71 2.31
C GLN A 259 0.06 17.74 1.83
N PRO A 260 -0.95 17.33 1.05
CA PRO A 260 -1.25 15.96 0.62
C PRO A 260 -0.57 15.54 -0.69
N ASN A 261 0.09 16.46 -1.40
CA ASN A 261 0.54 16.23 -2.78
C ASN A 261 2.06 16.02 -2.90
N GLY A 262 2.84 16.49 -1.94
CA GLY A 262 4.28 16.35 -1.88
C GLY A 262 4.75 15.02 -1.29
N PHE A 263 6.08 14.86 -1.25
CA PHE A 263 6.75 13.68 -0.74
C PHE A 263 7.93 14.08 0.17
N ALA A 264 7.84 13.73 1.46
CA ALA A 264 8.96 13.86 2.38
C ALA A 264 10.23 13.12 1.91
N ILE A 265 10.07 12.09 1.07
CA ILE A 265 11.16 11.36 0.43
C ILE A 265 10.77 11.02 -1.02
N TYR A 266 11.51 11.56 -1.97
CA TYR A 266 11.41 11.23 -3.39
C TYR A 266 12.29 10.01 -3.68
N GLN A 267 11.67 8.82 -3.78
CA GLN A 267 12.37 7.56 -4.01
C GLN A 267 12.11 7.01 -5.41
N PHE A 268 13.19 6.72 -6.14
CA PHE A 268 13.14 6.12 -7.48
C PHE A 268 14.35 5.20 -7.71
N THR A 269 14.30 4.45 -8.81
CA THR A 269 15.37 3.54 -9.22
C THR A 269 16.09 4.12 -10.42
N VAL A 270 17.41 3.98 -10.44
CA VAL A 270 18.20 4.21 -11.65
C VAL A 270 18.57 2.87 -12.23
N ALA A 271 18.31 2.70 -13.53
CA ALA A 271 18.73 1.52 -14.27
C ALA A 271 19.91 1.86 -15.17
N ALA A 272 20.83 0.91 -15.29
CA ALA A 272 21.95 0.93 -16.22
C ALA A 272 21.82 -0.28 -17.13
N THR A 273 21.67 -0.05 -18.43
CA THR A 273 21.44 -1.07 -19.44
C THR A 273 22.62 -1.13 -20.41
N ASP A 274 23.18 -2.30 -20.65
CA ASP A 274 24.18 -2.48 -21.72
C ASP A 274 23.48 -2.38 -23.10
N GLU A 275 24.10 -1.75 -24.10
CA GLU A 275 23.53 -1.62 -25.45
C GLU A 275 23.89 -2.80 -26.38
N ARG A 276 23.82 -4.05 -25.90
CA ARG A 276 24.15 -5.26 -26.70
C ARG A 276 22.91 -6.03 -27.18
N THR A 277 23.13 -7.07 -27.99
CA THR A 277 22.09 -8.03 -28.38
C THR A 277 21.67 -8.86 -27.15
N ASN A 278 20.41 -8.71 -26.71
CA ASN A 278 19.88 -9.17 -25.41
C ASN A 278 20.45 -8.33 -24.25
N PRO A 279 19.94 -7.09 -24.09
CA PRO A 279 20.48 -6.17 -23.09
C PRO A 279 20.20 -6.66 -21.67
N ASN A 280 21.20 -6.62 -20.80
CA ASN A 280 21.04 -6.81 -19.37
C ASN A 280 20.92 -5.45 -18.68
N THR A 281 20.29 -5.43 -17.51
CA THR A 281 20.05 -4.17 -16.77
C THR A 281 20.34 -4.37 -15.29
N GLY A 282 21.21 -3.52 -14.76
CA GLY A 282 21.45 -3.36 -13.33
C GLY A 282 20.63 -2.22 -12.76
N TYR A 283 20.42 -2.25 -11.44
CA TYR A 283 19.58 -1.29 -10.73
C TYR A 283 20.26 -0.77 -9.46
N ALA A 284 20.03 0.51 -9.14
CA ALA A 284 20.35 1.11 -7.84
C ALA A 284 19.21 2.02 -7.38
N SER A 285 18.99 2.13 -6.07
CA SER A 285 17.97 3.03 -5.54
C SER A 285 18.53 4.42 -5.27
N VAL A 286 17.70 5.45 -5.49
CA VAL A 286 18.00 6.83 -5.17
C VAL A 286 16.91 7.36 -4.24
N SER A 287 17.32 8.04 -3.17
CA SER A 287 16.42 8.72 -2.24
C SER A 287 16.83 10.20 -2.12
N VAL A 288 15.91 11.09 -2.45
CA VAL A 288 16.10 12.53 -2.30
C VAL A 288 15.19 13.03 -1.19
N ARG A 289 15.74 13.71 -0.18
CA ARG A 289 15.02 14.24 0.97
C ARG A 289 15.12 15.75 0.97
N PRO A 290 14.10 16.47 0.47
CA PRO A 290 14.07 17.92 0.58
C PRO A 290 14.16 18.37 2.04
N GLN A 291 14.86 19.47 2.27
CA GLN A 291 14.80 20.21 3.52
C GLN A 291 13.51 21.01 3.55
N ASP A 292 12.87 20.98 4.71
CA ASP A 292 11.58 21.61 4.98
C ASP A 292 11.65 23.14 4.89
N MET A 293 10.60 23.78 4.37
CA MET A 293 10.37 25.22 4.45
C MET A 293 9.08 25.51 5.22
N ASN A 294 9.07 26.58 6.01
CA ASN A 294 7.85 27.04 6.68
C ASN A 294 6.93 27.76 5.69
N ASP A 295 6.16 27.02 4.90
CA ASP A 295 5.29 27.57 3.87
C ASP A 295 3.83 27.09 3.93
N ASN A 296 3.49 26.24 4.88
CA ASN A 296 2.10 25.94 5.24
C ASN A 296 1.77 26.62 6.57
N ALA A 297 0.65 27.35 6.60
CA ALA A 297 0.15 27.90 7.86
C ALA A 297 -0.67 26.83 8.62
N PRO A 298 -0.68 26.86 9.97
CA PRO A 298 -1.50 25.96 10.75
C PRO A 298 -2.97 26.06 10.36
N ARG A 299 -3.73 24.96 10.46
CA ARG A 299 -5.17 24.97 10.13
C ARG A 299 -5.99 24.28 11.20
N PHE A 300 -7.24 24.72 11.34
CA PHE A 300 -8.24 24.01 12.14
C PHE A 300 -8.68 22.74 11.42
N ILE A 301 -8.80 21.63 12.16
CA ILE A 301 -9.29 20.36 11.61
C ILE A 301 -10.82 20.38 11.43
N THR A 302 -11.53 21.14 12.27
CA THR A 302 -13.00 21.24 12.27
C THR A 302 -13.44 22.67 12.01
N ASP A 303 -14.45 22.83 11.15
CA ASP A 303 -15.14 24.09 10.85
C ASP A 303 -16.63 23.77 10.61
N PRO A 304 -17.59 24.38 11.32
CA PRO A 304 -17.44 25.43 12.34
C PRO A 304 -16.80 24.94 13.65
N LEU A 305 -16.19 25.87 14.38
CA LEU A 305 -15.71 25.66 15.75
C LEU A 305 -16.85 25.95 16.74
N GLU A 306 -17.33 24.92 17.42
CA GLU A 306 -18.44 25.00 18.37
C GLU A 306 -18.11 24.29 19.69
N GLY A 307 -18.52 24.89 20.80
CA GLY A 307 -18.38 24.33 22.14
C GLY A 307 -19.58 24.66 23.00
N SER A 308 -19.77 23.90 24.08
CA SER A 308 -20.84 24.17 25.04
C SER A 308 -20.39 23.89 26.46
N VAL A 309 -20.91 24.64 27.42
CA VAL A 309 -20.62 24.45 28.83
C VAL A 309 -21.84 24.80 29.67
N LEU A 310 -22.05 24.08 30.77
CA LEU A 310 -23.13 24.39 31.72
C LEU A 310 -22.90 25.78 32.30
N GLU A 311 -23.95 26.59 32.41
CA GLU A 311 -23.88 27.82 33.17
C GLU A 311 -23.52 27.56 34.64
N HIS A 312 -23.08 28.62 35.34
CA HIS A 312 -22.55 28.55 36.71
C HIS A 312 -21.37 27.58 36.90
N SER A 313 -20.79 27.09 35.81
CA SER A 313 -19.66 26.16 35.87
C SER A 313 -18.46 26.77 36.59
N PRO A 314 -17.78 26.01 37.46
CA PRO A 314 -16.59 26.50 38.14
C PRO A 314 -15.45 26.75 37.15
N LYS A 315 -14.47 27.54 37.59
CA LYS A 315 -13.21 27.73 36.88
C LYS A 315 -12.56 26.38 36.50
N ALA A 316 -11.91 26.35 35.33
CA ALA A 316 -11.26 25.17 34.75
C ALA A 316 -12.21 24.04 34.34
N THR A 317 -13.47 24.34 34.05
CA THR A 317 -14.40 23.39 33.43
C THR A 317 -14.12 23.30 31.94
N SER A 318 -13.95 22.08 31.41
CA SER A 318 -13.69 21.85 29.99
C SER A 318 -14.90 22.22 29.14
N VAL A 319 -14.65 22.99 28.07
CA VAL A 319 -15.67 23.44 27.11
C VAL A 319 -15.58 22.62 25.82
N VAL A 320 -14.41 22.64 25.17
CA VAL A 320 -14.16 21.96 23.90
C VAL A 320 -12.66 21.75 23.69
N LEU A 321 -12.29 20.72 22.93
CA LEU A 321 -10.94 20.51 22.45
C LEU A 321 -10.81 21.02 21.01
N VAL A 322 -10.04 22.08 20.79
CA VAL A 322 -9.77 22.63 19.46
C VAL A 322 -8.60 21.87 18.86
N LEU A 323 -8.83 21.25 17.70
CA LEU A 323 -7.80 20.48 17.00
C LEU A 323 -7.27 21.26 15.80
N ALA A 324 -5.95 21.30 15.68
CA ALA A 324 -5.23 21.88 14.57
C ALA A 324 -4.18 20.91 14.01
N ASP A 325 -3.78 21.18 12.78
CA ASP A 325 -2.75 20.44 12.04
C ASP A 325 -1.91 21.43 11.23
N ASP A 326 -0.68 21.04 10.93
CA ASP A 326 0.24 21.77 10.06
C ASP A 326 1.05 20.76 9.28
N TYR A 327 1.22 21.01 7.98
CA TYR A 327 1.84 20.04 7.08
C TYR A 327 3.36 20.11 7.06
N ASP A 328 3.93 21.19 7.57
CA ASP A 328 5.37 21.39 7.66
C ASP A 328 5.99 20.47 8.73
N PHE A 329 7.32 20.40 8.81
CA PHE A 329 8.01 19.44 9.68
C PHE A 329 8.81 20.05 10.81
N GLY A 330 8.74 19.38 11.96
CA GLY A 330 9.45 19.82 13.16
C GLY A 330 8.84 21.11 13.69
N GLU A 331 9.66 22.13 13.94
CA GLU A 331 9.21 23.42 14.50
C GLU A 331 8.25 24.15 13.54
N ASN A 332 8.47 24.05 12.23
CA ASN A 332 7.60 24.64 11.21
C ASN A 332 6.17 24.05 11.28
N GLY A 333 6.02 22.77 11.61
CA GLY A 333 4.70 22.14 11.80
C GLY A 333 4.17 22.15 13.24
N THR A 334 4.89 22.76 14.19
CA THR A 334 4.50 22.70 15.62
C THR A 334 3.53 23.81 15.97
N VAL A 335 2.25 23.47 16.10
CA VAL A 335 1.18 24.45 16.37
C VAL A 335 1.08 24.84 17.84
N THR A 336 0.89 26.14 18.08
CA THR A 336 0.50 26.73 19.36
C THR A 336 -0.83 27.44 19.27
N TYR A 337 -1.58 27.45 20.38
CA TYR A 337 -2.93 28.02 20.46
C TYR A 337 -2.95 29.28 21.33
N GLU A 338 -3.65 30.32 20.88
CA GLU A 338 -3.81 31.56 21.64
C GLU A 338 -5.25 32.09 21.49
N ILE A 339 -5.86 32.56 22.57
CA ILE A 339 -7.08 33.37 22.50
C ILE A 339 -6.68 34.83 22.35
N SER A 340 -7.09 35.45 21.25
CA SER A 340 -6.82 36.87 20.99
C SER A 340 -7.95 37.78 21.48
N ASN A 341 -9.20 37.29 21.47
CA ASN A 341 -10.36 38.07 21.87
C ASN A 341 -11.51 37.17 22.31
N ILE A 342 -12.33 37.64 23.24
CA ILE A 342 -13.58 37.02 23.67
C ILE A 342 -14.63 38.12 23.73
N VAL A 343 -15.78 37.91 23.09
CA VAL A 343 -16.93 38.82 23.13
C VAL A 343 -18.21 38.05 23.41
N ASP A 344 -19.18 38.71 24.03
CA ASP A 344 -20.54 38.17 24.15
C ASP A 344 -21.36 38.37 22.86
N GLY A 345 -22.66 38.03 22.91
CA GLY A 345 -23.60 38.19 21.80
C GLY A 345 -23.83 39.65 21.37
N ALA A 346 -23.62 40.62 22.28
CA ALA A 346 -23.69 42.05 21.99
C ALA A 346 -22.38 42.62 21.43
N GLY A 347 -21.27 41.87 21.53
CA GLY A 347 -19.94 42.27 21.09
C GLY A 347 -19.10 42.92 22.20
N ASP A 348 -19.55 42.88 23.45
CA ASP A 348 -18.81 43.47 24.57
C ASP A 348 -17.66 42.54 24.99
N PRO A 349 -16.42 43.05 25.16
CA PRO A 349 -15.26 42.23 25.50
C PRO A 349 -15.38 41.52 26.86
N LYS A 350 -14.99 40.23 26.89
CA LYS A 350 -14.97 39.36 28.07
C LYS A 350 -13.64 38.58 28.20
N PRO A 351 -12.49 39.27 28.27
CA PRO A 351 -11.16 38.68 28.08
C PRO A 351 -10.80 37.56 29.07
N ASP A 352 -11.42 37.54 30.25
CA ASP A 352 -11.10 36.58 31.32
C ASP A 352 -12.07 35.40 31.41
N TYR A 353 -13.01 35.24 30.47
CA TYR A 353 -14.09 34.24 30.58
C TYR A 353 -13.64 32.83 30.23
N PHE A 354 -12.75 32.69 29.25
CA PHE A 354 -12.25 31.42 28.77
C PHE A 354 -10.73 31.48 28.63
N THR A 355 -10.08 30.32 28.77
CA THR A 355 -8.65 30.13 28.51
C THR A 355 -8.48 28.95 27.57
N ILE A 356 -7.38 28.95 26.80
CA ILE A 356 -6.96 27.83 25.97
C ILE A 356 -5.59 27.36 26.41
N ASP A 357 -5.40 26.06 26.53
CA ASP A 357 -4.06 25.50 26.71
C ASP A 357 -3.25 25.62 25.42
N GLN A 358 -2.07 26.22 25.50
CA GLN A 358 -1.23 26.58 24.35
C GLN A 358 -0.74 25.37 23.53
N THR A 359 -0.81 24.16 24.07
CA THR A 359 -0.28 22.95 23.43
C THR A 359 -1.35 21.95 23.03
N SER A 360 -2.36 21.75 23.87
CA SER A 360 -3.41 20.77 23.66
C SER A 360 -4.63 21.35 22.96
N GLY A 361 -4.80 22.68 22.95
CA GLY A 361 -5.99 23.34 22.39
C GLY A 361 -7.24 23.15 23.25
N LEU A 362 -7.12 22.66 24.49
CA LEU A 362 -8.25 22.52 25.40
C LEU A 362 -8.73 23.90 25.87
N VAL A 363 -9.99 24.23 25.56
CA VAL A 363 -10.66 25.43 26.03
C VAL A 363 -11.37 25.14 27.34
N GLN A 364 -11.16 25.99 28.35
CA GLN A 364 -11.78 25.87 29.66
C GLN A 364 -12.36 27.21 30.14
N THR A 365 -13.33 27.16 31.04
CA THR A 365 -13.80 28.34 31.77
C THR A 365 -12.68 28.94 32.63
N ASN A 366 -12.62 30.27 32.73
CA ASN A 366 -11.60 30.98 33.51
C ASN A 366 -12.19 31.94 34.57
N THR A 367 -13.52 31.99 34.67
CA THR A 367 -14.27 32.78 35.66
C THR A 367 -14.65 31.97 36.89
N GLU A 368 -15.04 32.69 37.95
CA GLU A 368 -15.69 32.10 39.13
C GLU A 368 -17.08 31.53 38.77
N PRO A 369 -17.64 30.62 39.59
CA PRO A 369 -19.04 30.22 39.49
C PRO A 369 -19.97 31.44 39.46
N ASP A 370 -21.15 31.26 38.88
CA ASP A 370 -22.19 32.29 38.77
C ASP A 370 -21.88 33.51 37.87
N THR A 371 -20.73 33.51 37.19
CA THR A 371 -20.40 34.56 36.18
C THR A 371 -20.98 34.24 34.81
N LEU A 372 -21.01 32.96 34.44
CA LEU A 372 -21.63 32.48 33.21
C LEU A 372 -23.08 32.16 33.54
N ASP A 373 -23.99 33.01 33.11
CA ASP A 373 -25.43 32.96 33.36
C ASP A 373 -26.12 33.03 32.00
N ARG A 374 -26.89 31.99 31.67
CA ARG A 374 -27.56 31.80 30.38
C ARG A 374 -28.76 32.72 30.24
N GLU A 375 -29.50 32.99 31.32
CA GLU A 375 -30.63 33.92 31.33
C GLU A 375 -30.17 35.34 31.00
N THR A 376 -28.94 35.70 31.38
CA THR A 376 -28.31 36.98 31.02
C THR A 376 -27.67 36.94 29.62
N GLN A 377 -26.86 35.92 29.33
CA GLN A 377 -26.11 35.79 28.08
C GLN A 377 -25.79 34.33 27.73
N ASP A 378 -26.47 33.81 26.70
CA ASP A 378 -26.41 32.40 26.31
C ASP A 378 -25.20 32.02 25.44
N THR A 379 -24.51 32.99 24.86
CA THR A 379 -23.52 32.73 23.79
C THR A 379 -22.30 33.66 23.85
N TYR A 380 -21.12 33.11 23.51
CA TYR A 380 -19.86 33.84 23.43
C TYR A 380 -19.11 33.48 22.15
N ARG A 381 -18.38 34.44 21.59
CA ARG A 381 -17.47 34.23 20.45
C ARG A 381 -16.03 34.42 20.90
N VAL A 382 -15.22 33.39 20.72
CA VAL A 382 -13.80 33.34 21.09
C VAL A 382 -12.97 33.32 19.81
N THR A 383 -12.13 34.33 19.62
CA THR A 383 -11.20 34.39 18.48
C THR A 383 -9.90 33.68 18.84
N ILE A 384 -9.61 32.58 18.16
CA ILE A 384 -8.44 31.72 18.39
C ILE A 384 -7.44 31.93 17.25
N ILE A 385 -6.17 32.11 17.61
CA ILE A 385 -5.04 32.16 16.70
C ILE A 385 -4.26 30.86 16.85
N LEU A 386 -4.07 30.15 15.74
CA LEU A 386 -3.09 29.08 15.60
C LEU A 386 -1.80 29.68 15.07
N ARG A 387 -0.67 29.31 15.63
CA ARG A 387 0.64 29.80 15.18
C ARG A 387 1.68 28.69 15.23
N ASP A 388 2.43 28.53 14.15
CA ASP A 388 3.56 27.60 14.10
C ASP A 388 4.79 28.13 14.86
N GLN A 389 5.87 27.34 14.94
CA GLN A 389 7.16 27.77 15.50
C GLN A 389 8.22 28.00 14.42
N GLY A 390 7.81 28.19 13.17
CA GLY A 390 8.71 28.47 12.05
C GLY A 390 9.30 29.89 12.10
N SER A 391 10.20 30.16 11.14
CA SER A 391 10.90 31.45 11.05
C SER A 391 10.97 31.94 9.60
N PRO A 392 10.13 32.93 9.19
CA PRO A 392 9.11 33.60 10.01
C PRO A 392 7.93 32.68 10.34
N PRO A 393 7.24 32.91 11.48
CA PRO A 393 6.08 32.10 11.83
C PRO A 393 4.87 32.45 10.98
N LEU A 394 4.02 31.46 10.69
CA LEU A 394 2.72 31.64 10.04
C LEU A 394 1.58 31.44 11.05
N ASP A 395 0.46 32.13 10.80
CA ASP A 395 -0.71 32.06 11.66
C ASP A 395 -2.04 31.98 10.90
N THR A 396 -3.02 31.39 11.56
CA THR A 396 -4.40 31.26 11.08
C THR A 396 -5.36 31.62 12.21
N THR A 397 -6.37 32.43 11.90
CA THR A 397 -7.37 32.88 12.88
C THR A 397 -8.72 32.20 12.63
N GLY A 398 -9.35 31.70 13.70
CA GLY A 398 -10.68 31.09 13.70
C GLY A 398 -11.57 31.64 14.81
N THR A 399 -12.89 31.48 14.68
CA THR A 399 -13.86 31.92 15.70
C THR A 399 -14.60 30.71 16.25
N LEU A 400 -14.42 30.43 17.54
CA LEU A 400 -15.16 29.44 18.31
C LEU A 400 -16.43 30.08 18.88
N THR A 401 -17.58 29.46 18.64
CA THR A 401 -18.84 29.83 19.30
C THR A 401 -19.06 28.92 20.50
N ILE A 402 -19.19 29.50 21.69
CA ILE A 402 -19.50 28.79 22.94
C ILE A 402 -20.94 29.09 23.32
N THR A 403 -21.75 28.06 23.52
CA THR A 403 -23.14 28.17 23.98
C THR A 403 -23.25 27.65 25.41
N LEU A 404 -23.92 28.41 26.28
CA LEU A 404 -24.22 27.96 27.63
C LEU A 404 -25.40 26.98 27.60
N THR A 405 -25.25 25.84 28.28
CA THR A 405 -26.36 24.93 28.54
C THR A 405 -27.01 25.29 29.87
N ASP A 406 -28.32 25.09 29.90
CA ASP A 406 -29.20 25.51 30.98
C ASP A 406 -29.04 24.66 32.25
N LYS A 407 -29.01 25.33 33.39
CA LYS A 407 -29.16 24.73 34.70
C LYS A 407 -30.47 25.24 35.29
N ASN A 408 -31.19 24.36 36.00
CA ASN A 408 -32.44 24.76 36.64
C ASN A 408 -32.14 25.59 37.90
N ASP A 409 -32.05 26.92 37.76
CA ASP A 409 -31.78 27.85 38.86
C ASP A 409 -32.72 29.05 38.91
N GLN A 410 -33.72 29.11 38.02
CA GLN A 410 -34.82 30.06 38.14
C GLN A 410 -36.09 29.32 38.60
N PRO A 411 -36.76 29.78 39.66
CA PRO A 411 -38.04 29.20 40.04
C PRO A 411 -39.17 29.70 39.12
N PRO A 412 -40.29 28.96 38.99
CA PRO A 412 -41.51 29.49 38.41
C PRO A 412 -42.01 30.70 39.19
N ILE A 413 -42.48 31.75 38.51
CA ILE A 413 -43.02 32.97 39.13
C ILE A 413 -44.42 33.24 38.60
N PHE A 414 -45.41 33.34 39.48
CA PHE A 414 -46.76 33.74 39.07
C PHE A 414 -46.83 35.20 38.63
N GLN A 415 -47.55 35.47 37.55
CA GLN A 415 -47.77 36.84 37.06
C GLN A 415 -48.57 37.72 38.04
N GLN A 416 -49.40 37.10 38.88
CA GLN A 416 -50.18 37.76 39.92
C GLN A 416 -50.17 36.94 41.20
N ARG A 417 -50.08 37.62 42.35
CA ARG A 417 -50.17 36.96 43.65
C ARG A 417 -51.60 36.57 44.02
N ILE A 418 -52.58 37.32 43.54
CA ILE A 418 -54.00 37.13 43.84
C ILE A 418 -54.81 37.25 42.53
N TYR A 419 -55.53 36.19 42.19
CA TYR A 419 -56.50 36.15 41.09
C TYR A 419 -57.91 36.19 41.67
N ARG A 420 -58.79 36.97 41.05
CA ARG A 420 -60.20 37.12 41.49
C ARG A 420 -61.15 36.81 40.36
N THR A 421 -62.17 36.01 40.65
CA THR A 421 -63.22 35.70 39.67
C THR A 421 -64.56 35.45 40.33
N GLN A 422 -65.61 35.45 39.53
CA GLN A 422 -66.95 35.05 39.91
C GLN A 422 -67.36 33.83 39.10
N MET A 423 -68.02 32.86 39.75
CA MET A 423 -68.59 31.70 39.08
C MET A 423 -70.06 31.56 39.44
N SER A 424 -70.91 31.19 38.49
CA SER A 424 -72.30 30.85 38.79
C SER A 424 -72.37 29.44 39.38
N GLU A 425 -73.21 29.22 40.38
CA GLU A 425 -73.43 27.88 40.95
C GLU A 425 -74.00 26.87 39.93
N LYS A 426 -74.67 27.37 38.89
CA LYS A 426 -75.14 26.58 37.76
C LYS A 426 -74.01 25.89 36.98
N LEU A 427 -72.76 26.32 37.15
CA LEU A 427 -71.63 25.71 36.46
C LEU A 427 -71.32 24.32 37.05
N GLU A 428 -71.94 23.29 36.49
CA GLU A 428 -71.80 21.91 36.95
C GLU A 428 -70.38 21.36 36.75
N SER A 429 -69.76 21.70 35.62
CA SER A 429 -68.35 21.41 35.34
C SER A 429 -67.79 22.36 34.29
N GLY A 430 -66.53 22.76 34.42
CA GLY A 430 -65.89 23.64 33.43
C GLY A 430 -64.78 24.52 34.01
N GLU A 431 -64.15 25.31 33.14
CA GLU A 431 -63.12 26.27 33.52
C GLU A 431 -63.71 27.48 34.25
N VAL A 432 -63.06 27.86 35.36
CA VAL A 432 -63.43 28.98 36.23
C VAL A 432 -62.48 30.16 36.02
N ILE A 433 -61.18 29.89 36.03
CA ILE A 433 -60.12 30.89 35.80
C ILE A 433 -58.81 30.19 35.43
N ARG A 434 -57.92 30.90 34.74
CA ARG A 434 -56.54 30.48 34.47
C ARG A 434 -55.57 31.26 35.33
N VAL A 435 -54.59 30.57 35.89
CA VAL A 435 -53.43 31.17 36.55
C VAL A 435 -52.19 30.94 35.72
N VAL A 436 -51.32 31.95 35.65
CA VAL A 436 -50.13 31.92 34.79
C VAL A 436 -48.90 32.17 35.62
N ALA A 437 -47.96 31.23 35.55
CA ALA A 437 -46.60 31.38 36.01
C ALA A 437 -45.64 31.29 34.81
N THR A 438 -44.48 31.90 34.95
CA THR A 438 -43.40 31.85 33.96
C THR A 438 -42.12 31.45 34.65
N ASP A 439 -41.34 30.63 33.97
CA ASP A 439 -40.02 30.19 34.38
C ASP A 439 -39.01 30.72 33.36
N ALA A 440 -37.87 31.24 33.83
CA ALA A 440 -36.90 31.92 32.98
C ALA A 440 -35.86 30.97 32.36
N ASP A 441 -35.79 29.73 32.84
CA ASP A 441 -34.96 28.66 32.29
C ASP A 441 -35.46 28.21 30.91
N ILE A 442 -34.87 27.18 30.31
CA ILE A 442 -35.32 26.63 29.01
C ILE A 442 -35.58 25.13 29.01
N GLY A 443 -36.34 24.67 28.00
CA GLY A 443 -36.58 23.25 27.77
C GLY A 443 -37.37 22.60 28.90
N GLU A 444 -36.85 21.51 29.45
CA GLU A 444 -37.50 20.77 30.55
C GLU A 444 -37.42 21.50 31.89
N ASN A 445 -36.44 22.39 32.08
CA ASN A 445 -36.25 23.10 33.35
C ASN A 445 -37.34 24.18 33.53
N ALA A 446 -37.72 24.87 32.45
CA ALA A 446 -38.86 25.80 32.46
C ALA A 446 -40.25 25.16 32.30
N GLN A 447 -40.37 23.84 32.44
CA GLN A 447 -41.67 23.17 32.36
C GLN A 447 -42.40 23.25 33.71
N ILE A 448 -43.51 23.98 33.74
CA ILE A 448 -44.28 24.25 34.96
C ILE A 448 -45.43 23.24 35.10
N SER A 449 -45.60 22.70 36.31
CA SER A 449 -46.76 21.92 36.74
C SER A 449 -47.56 22.68 37.78
N TYR A 450 -48.89 22.67 37.71
CA TYR A 450 -49.75 23.38 38.65
C TYR A 450 -50.50 22.40 39.56
N ALA A 451 -50.64 22.75 40.84
CA ALA A 451 -51.34 21.94 41.83
C ALA A 451 -52.14 22.79 42.82
N LEU A 452 -53.29 22.27 43.28
CA LEU A 452 -53.99 22.82 44.43
C LEU A 452 -53.35 22.29 45.72
N THR A 453 -52.94 23.18 46.61
CA THR A 453 -52.17 22.82 47.81
C THR A 453 -53.00 22.13 48.89
N ASN A 454 -54.31 22.46 48.99
CA ASN A 454 -55.18 21.99 50.07
C ASN A 454 -56.19 20.94 49.58
N ASP A 455 -56.32 19.83 50.31
CA ASP A 455 -57.27 18.76 49.99
C ASP A 455 -58.73 19.21 50.06
N ALA A 456 -59.07 20.19 50.91
CA ALA A 456 -60.43 20.74 50.97
C ALA A 456 -60.84 21.46 49.69
N ASP A 457 -59.88 22.13 49.04
CA ASP A 457 -60.08 22.83 47.75
C ASP A 457 -60.32 21.82 46.62
N ARG A 458 -59.67 20.66 46.73
CA ARG A 458 -59.76 19.51 45.81
C ARG A 458 -61.06 18.71 45.97
N VAL A 459 -62.07 19.24 46.66
CA VAL A 459 -63.42 18.65 46.69
C VAL A 459 -64.27 19.16 45.52
N HIS A 460 -64.15 20.46 45.22
CA HIS A 460 -64.92 21.13 44.17
C HIS A 460 -64.08 21.49 42.94
N PHE A 461 -62.79 21.75 43.15
CA PHE A 461 -61.90 22.28 42.12
C PHE A 461 -60.77 21.32 41.79
N THR A 462 -60.35 21.34 40.53
CA THR A 462 -59.11 20.72 40.05
C THR A 462 -58.34 21.76 39.26
N VAL A 463 -57.03 21.57 39.14
CA VAL A 463 -56.20 22.34 38.20
C VAL A 463 -55.68 21.40 37.13
N VAL A 464 -55.68 21.86 35.89
CA VAL A 464 -55.18 21.13 34.73
C VAL A 464 -54.14 22.00 34.02
N ASP A 465 -52.98 21.42 33.77
CA ASP A 465 -51.89 22.07 33.05
C ASP A 465 -52.24 22.14 31.56
N GLU A 466 -52.46 23.35 31.04
CA GLU A 466 -52.81 23.58 29.64
C GLU A 466 -51.98 24.74 29.08
N ASN A 467 -51.05 24.45 28.16
CA ASN A 467 -50.19 25.44 27.50
C ASN A 467 -49.34 26.29 28.48
N ASN A 468 -48.71 25.66 29.49
CA ASN A 468 -47.99 26.34 30.58
C ASN A 468 -48.86 27.26 31.46
N GLU A 469 -50.18 27.08 31.45
CA GLU A 469 -51.11 27.76 32.35
C GLU A 469 -51.86 26.73 33.21
N GLY A 470 -52.18 27.11 34.45
CA GLY A 470 -53.04 26.32 35.32
C GLY A 470 -54.51 26.67 35.09
N SER A 471 -55.25 25.81 34.38
CA SER A 471 -56.71 25.94 34.21
C SER A 471 -57.41 25.40 35.46
N ILE A 472 -57.94 26.29 36.29
CA ILE A 472 -58.74 25.92 37.46
C ILE A 472 -60.16 25.62 37.00
N ARG A 473 -60.63 24.41 37.30
CA ARG A 473 -61.91 23.88 36.85
C ARG A 473 -62.74 23.42 38.03
N VAL A 474 -64.03 23.72 37.98
CA VAL A 474 -65.01 23.07 38.85
C VAL A 474 -65.38 21.71 38.25
N TYR A 475 -65.48 20.68 39.09
CA TYR A 475 -65.91 19.35 38.67
C TYR A 475 -66.97 18.73 39.61
N THR A 476 -67.09 19.25 40.84
CA THR A 476 -68.24 18.99 41.71
C THR A 476 -69.05 20.27 41.82
N PRO A 477 -70.34 20.26 41.48
CA PRO A 477 -71.20 21.44 41.58
C PRO A 477 -71.11 22.09 42.97
N VAL A 478 -71.14 23.42 42.98
CA VAL A 478 -71.24 24.24 44.20
C VAL A 478 -72.69 24.68 44.36
N ASP A 479 -73.11 24.89 45.60
CA ASP A 479 -74.46 25.23 46.01
C ASP A 479 -74.38 26.52 46.84
N TYR A 480 -74.97 27.60 46.34
CA TYR A 480 -74.90 28.93 46.94
C TYR A 480 -75.70 29.00 48.25
N GLU A 481 -76.76 28.21 48.41
CA GLU A 481 -77.56 28.13 49.63
C GLU A 481 -76.75 27.55 50.79
N ASN A 482 -75.68 26.82 50.50
CA ASN A 482 -74.67 26.44 51.47
C ASN A 482 -73.70 27.61 51.75
N ASP A 483 -73.86 28.24 52.93
CA ASP A 483 -73.00 29.34 53.40
C ASP A 483 -71.49 29.07 53.26
N GLN A 484 -71.04 27.81 53.37
CA GLN A 484 -69.62 27.44 53.26
C GLN A 484 -69.10 27.42 51.81
N GLN A 485 -69.99 27.43 50.82
CA GLN A 485 -69.66 27.32 49.39
C GLN A 485 -69.86 28.63 48.64
N ARG A 486 -70.30 29.70 49.31
CA ARG A 486 -70.46 31.03 48.68
C ARG A 486 -69.14 31.67 48.25
N ARG A 487 -68.02 31.28 48.88
CA ARG A 487 -66.69 31.82 48.60
C ARG A 487 -65.62 30.76 48.78
N PHE A 488 -64.68 30.69 47.84
CA PHE A 488 -63.51 29.82 47.92
C PHE A 488 -62.22 30.64 47.81
N ASN A 489 -61.25 30.32 48.65
CA ASN A 489 -59.92 30.92 48.64
C ASN A 489 -58.91 29.80 48.37
N LEU A 490 -58.65 29.53 47.10
CA LEU A 490 -57.77 28.44 46.69
C LEU A 490 -56.32 28.87 46.82
N THR A 491 -55.46 27.93 47.22
CA THR A 491 -54.00 28.10 47.13
C THR A 491 -53.48 27.22 46.00
N VAL A 492 -52.81 27.83 45.02
CA VAL A 492 -52.27 27.14 43.85
C VAL A 492 -50.75 27.24 43.88
N THR A 493 -50.07 26.11 43.73
CA THR A 493 -48.62 26.02 43.59
C THR A 493 -48.27 25.81 42.11
N ALA A 494 -47.24 26.51 41.64
CA ALA A 494 -46.56 26.22 40.39
C ALA A 494 -45.17 25.67 40.73
N SER A 495 -44.81 24.52 40.15
CA SER A 495 -43.53 23.85 40.40
C SER A 495 -42.81 23.51 39.10
N ASP A 496 -41.50 23.67 39.06
CA ASP A 496 -40.64 23.18 37.97
C ASP A 496 -40.30 21.68 38.15
N LYS A 497 -39.36 21.18 37.34
CA LYS A 497 -38.91 19.79 37.35
C LYS A 497 -38.13 19.38 38.62
N ASP A 498 -37.39 20.28 39.26
CA ASP A 498 -36.59 19.98 40.46
C ASP A 498 -37.28 20.39 41.76
N GLY A 499 -38.52 20.89 41.67
CA GLY A 499 -39.35 21.24 42.81
C GLY A 499 -39.05 22.64 43.36
N GLN A 500 -38.52 23.55 42.56
CA GLN A 500 -38.62 24.98 42.87
C GLN A 500 -40.06 25.42 42.65
N GLU A 501 -40.59 26.21 43.58
CA GLU A 501 -42.02 26.51 43.63
C GLU A 501 -42.31 27.99 43.91
N ASP A 502 -43.40 28.48 43.35
CA ASP A 502 -44.11 29.69 43.80
C ASP A 502 -45.59 29.38 44.02
N VAL A 503 -46.29 30.28 44.72
CA VAL A 503 -47.68 30.10 45.14
C VAL A 503 -48.50 31.33 44.79
N CYS A 504 -49.72 31.15 44.29
CA CYS A 504 -50.70 32.23 44.18
C CYS A 504 -52.00 31.88 44.92
N TYR A 505 -52.83 32.90 45.14
CA TYR A 505 -54.15 32.77 45.75
C TYR A 505 -55.24 33.07 44.74
N VAL A 506 -56.32 32.28 44.75
CA VAL A 506 -57.47 32.47 43.87
C VAL A 506 -58.73 32.64 44.71
N GLU A 507 -59.30 33.84 44.66
CA GLU A 507 -60.55 34.18 45.35
C GLU A 507 -61.71 34.03 44.36
N ILE A 508 -62.60 33.09 44.63
CA ILE A 508 -63.78 32.79 43.83
C ILE A 508 -65.01 33.16 44.63
N GLU A 509 -65.82 34.07 44.10
CA GLU A 509 -67.15 34.38 44.64
C GLU A 509 -68.22 33.65 43.82
N VAL A 510 -69.05 32.86 44.50
CA VAL A 510 -70.15 32.15 43.85
C VAL A 510 -71.34 33.10 43.73
N VAL A 511 -71.92 33.12 42.54
CA VAL A 511 -73.09 33.91 42.20
C VAL A 511 -74.32 33.01 42.17
N ASP A 512 -75.27 33.37 43.02
CA ASP A 512 -76.61 32.81 43.14
C ASP A 512 -77.33 32.72 41.78
N PHE A 513 -77.93 31.58 41.52
CA PHE A 513 -78.74 31.25 40.36
C PHE A 513 -80.09 30.77 40.85
N ASN A 514 -81.19 31.26 40.26
CA ASN A 514 -82.53 30.89 40.70
C ASN A 514 -82.84 29.41 40.37
N ASP A 515 -82.57 28.52 41.31
CA ASP A 515 -82.86 27.09 41.24
C ASP A 515 -83.73 26.57 42.40
N ASN A 516 -83.96 27.38 43.44
CA ASN A 516 -84.93 27.06 44.48
C ASN A 516 -86.32 27.59 44.13
N THR A 517 -87.34 26.73 44.30
CA THR A 517 -88.73 27.15 44.15
C THR A 517 -89.27 27.67 45.48
N PRO A 518 -89.96 28.82 45.53
CA PRO A 518 -90.46 29.35 46.78
C PRO A 518 -91.48 28.43 47.46
N GLN A 519 -91.38 28.31 48.78
CA GLN A 519 -92.21 27.44 49.61
C GLN A 519 -93.22 28.23 50.45
N ILE A 520 -94.50 27.89 50.31
CA ILE A 520 -95.59 28.47 51.12
C ILE A 520 -95.83 27.61 52.37
N THR A 521 -95.88 28.23 53.55
CA THR A 521 -96.11 27.58 54.84
C THR A 521 -97.41 28.09 55.51
N PRO A 522 -98.35 27.19 55.88
CA PRO A 522 -98.38 25.75 55.59
C PRO A 522 -98.79 25.46 54.13
N SER A 523 -98.31 24.35 53.58
CA SER A 523 -98.59 23.93 52.19
C SER A 523 -100.06 23.63 51.89
N THR A 524 -100.87 23.40 52.94
CA THR A 524 -102.32 23.27 52.85
C THR A 524 -102.98 23.97 54.04
N ALA A 525 -104.04 24.73 53.77
CA ALA A 525 -104.84 25.39 54.78
C ALA A 525 -106.35 25.28 54.48
N THR A 526 -107.14 25.01 55.52
CA THR A 526 -108.61 24.99 55.44
C THR A 526 -109.16 26.11 56.31
N THR A 527 -110.06 26.92 55.77
CA THR A 527 -110.73 28.01 56.50
C THR A 527 -112.23 27.99 56.22
N ASN A 528 -113.04 28.47 57.17
CA ASN A 528 -114.50 28.52 57.06
C ASN A 528 -114.97 29.99 57.07
N VAL A 529 -115.89 30.33 56.17
CA VAL A 529 -116.49 31.67 56.11
C VAL A 529 -118.02 31.58 56.18
N SER A 530 -118.63 32.40 57.02
CA SER A 530 -120.08 32.54 57.13
C SER A 530 -120.62 33.39 55.98
N GLU A 531 -121.83 33.08 55.51
CA GLU A 531 -122.55 33.85 54.48
C GLU A 531 -122.77 35.34 54.85
N ALA A 532 -122.71 35.69 56.14
CA ALA A 532 -122.85 37.06 56.62
C ALA A 532 -121.54 37.89 56.56
N ALA A 533 -120.47 37.36 55.95
CA ALA A 533 -119.18 38.04 55.89
C ALA A 533 -119.21 39.32 55.04
N GLN A 534 -118.70 40.43 55.60
CA GLN A 534 -118.56 41.70 54.90
C GLN A 534 -117.40 41.67 53.90
N ARG A 535 -117.49 42.52 52.86
CA ARG A 535 -116.45 42.68 51.82
C ARG A 535 -115.12 43.09 52.46
N GLY A 536 -114.04 42.37 52.12
CA GLY A 536 -112.68 42.63 52.62
C GLY A 536 -112.28 41.83 53.87
N LYS A 537 -113.10 40.88 54.33
CA LYS A 537 -112.77 40.00 55.46
C LYS A 537 -111.53 39.14 55.15
N LEU A 538 -110.49 39.25 55.99
CA LEU A 538 -109.33 38.37 55.97
C LEU A 538 -109.75 36.92 56.27
N LEU A 539 -109.39 35.99 55.38
CA LEU A 539 -109.75 34.57 55.51
C LEU A 539 -108.61 33.71 56.04
N TYR A 540 -107.38 34.03 55.62
CA TYR A 540 -106.18 33.30 55.97
C TYR A 540 -104.95 34.17 55.67
N THR A 541 -103.86 33.95 56.39
CA THR A 541 -102.53 34.51 56.11
C THR A 541 -101.54 33.35 55.98
N PHE A 542 -100.74 33.36 54.92
CA PHE A 542 -99.64 32.42 54.72
C PHE A 542 -98.33 33.20 54.66
N SER A 543 -97.22 32.52 54.91
CA SER A 543 -95.87 33.03 54.64
C SER A 543 -95.25 32.22 53.51
N ALA A 544 -94.48 32.88 52.64
CA ALA A 544 -93.62 32.22 51.67
C ALA A 544 -92.15 32.44 52.05
N SER A 545 -91.30 31.46 51.79
CA SER A 545 -89.84 31.56 51.92
C SER A 545 -89.20 31.00 50.67
N ASP A 546 -88.17 31.68 50.19
CA ASP A 546 -87.29 31.22 49.12
C ASP A 546 -85.88 31.04 49.70
N LEU A 547 -85.11 30.08 49.20
CA LEU A 547 -83.76 29.82 49.67
C LEU A 547 -82.70 30.59 48.88
N ASP A 548 -83.02 31.00 47.64
CA ASP A 548 -82.14 31.81 46.80
C ASP A 548 -81.82 33.17 47.46
N SER A 549 -80.99 34.00 46.82
CA SER A 549 -80.59 35.31 47.35
C SER A 549 -80.86 36.50 46.43
N GLY A 550 -80.74 37.71 47.01
CA GLY A 550 -80.90 38.96 46.26
C GLY A 550 -82.29 39.14 45.65
N ILE A 551 -82.37 39.25 44.33
CA ILE A 551 -83.63 39.37 43.58
C ILE A 551 -84.35 38.02 43.45
N ASN A 552 -83.64 36.89 43.54
CA ASN A 552 -84.20 35.57 43.30
C ASN A 552 -85.15 35.13 44.43
N GLN A 553 -84.94 35.61 45.66
CA GLN A 553 -85.87 35.42 46.80
C GLN A 553 -87.01 36.46 46.91
N GLN A 554 -87.12 37.42 46.00
CA GLN A 554 -88.13 38.48 46.12
C GLN A 554 -89.47 38.04 45.55
N PHE A 555 -90.53 38.25 46.34
CA PHE A 555 -91.91 38.05 45.94
C PHE A 555 -92.51 39.39 45.47
N GLU A 556 -92.94 39.47 44.20
CA GLU A 556 -93.67 40.64 43.68
C GLU A 556 -95.17 40.66 44.05
#